data_AF-A0A3M3WTS6-F1
#
_entry.id   AF-A0A3M3WTS6-F1
#
_cell.length_a   1.000
_cell.length_b   1.000
_cell.length_c   1.000
_cell.angle_alpha   90.00
_cell.angle_beta   90.00
_cell.angle_gamma   90.00
#
_symmetry.space_group_name_H-M   'P 1'
#
loop_
_entity.id
_entity.type
_entity.pdbx_description
1 polymer ?
#
loop_
_entity_poly.entity_id
_entity_poly.type
_entity_poly.pdbx_seq_one_letter_code
_entity_poly.pdbx_strand_id
1 'polypeptide(L)'
;MPYEPDEPFAVDEPVVSRLRPKQVVVRLAAERNRFLGALLHGDCPIFLDTNVLLWGFGLNEQASEVWQRWLWRLRERLVIPAWVVHEYNQLSDKAEILSPYKTLSRKLQVVLDELKASSARALDGAAAVSVGCTSKIDLERKLAEATNFIVNVAKSVSRNDSGHRMELLKFYENLLVEHALSSDVHELYRQARVEFDARSAARLSPGGEDAHKPQNSCGDFIIWKELLQHCAEIGAGEALFISNDVKEDWCYKPARIILDNGKEIAWSSEAAGNLRLPNPDLVAEFQRHTRGEDIVFATVEQVVDALGSTDHNVIDAATYTFLAQAAQSSRTPTDRVVDWIQSSEALYTEGLRGVASWDRSPSEVDQEKFQEWCRDRLNDSDIPFDKVNWGNVFVALYL
;
A
#
# COMPACT_ATOMS: atom_id res chain seq x y z
N MET A 1 -40.55 15.56 54.82
CA MET A 1 -39.30 15.51 54.04
C MET A 1 -39.49 16.41 52.85
N PRO A 2 -38.70 17.49 52.67
CA PRO A 2 -38.73 18.26 51.44
C PRO A 2 -37.92 17.52 50.36
N TYR A 3 -38.46 17.57 49.15
CA TYR A 3 -37.91 17.02 47.91
C TYR A 3 -36.68 17.86 47.52
N GLU A 4 -35.49 17.25 47.45
CA GLU A 4 -34.31 17.88 46.86
C GLU A 4 -34.45 17.83 45.33
N PRO A 5 -34.23 18.95 44.61
CA PRO A 5 -34.23 18.92 43.15
C PRO A 5 -32.93 18.31 42.64
N ASP A 6 -33.07 17.39 41.69
CA ASP A 6 -31.98 16.72 40.97
C ASP A 6 -30.94 17.72 40.43
N GLU A 7 -29.66 17.35 40.55
CA GLU A 7 -28.54 18.09 39.97
C GLU A 7 -28.76 18.34 38.48
N PRO A 8 -28.46 19.55 37.96
CA PRO A 8 -28.62 19.83 36.55
C PRO A 8 -27.64 18.98 35.74
N PHE A 9 -28.19 18.23 34.78
CA PHE A 9 -27.46 17.55 33.72
C PHE A 9 -26.30 18.41 33.21
N ALA A 10 -25.09 17.84 33.26
CA ALA A 10 -23.92 18.41 32.62
C ALA A 10 -24.27 18.72 31.17
N VAL A 11 -24.19 20.00 30.81
CA VAL A 11 -24.44 20.47 29.45
C VAL A 11 -23.31 19.91 28.59
N ASP A 12 -23.60 18.86 27.83
CA ASP A 12 -22.73 18.36 26.77
C ASP A 12 -22.27 19.56 25.93
N GLU A 13 -20.95 19.66 25.71
CA GLU A 13 -20.37 20.70 24.86
C GLU A 13 -21.14 20.80 23.55
N PRO A 14 -21.42 22.03 23.05
CA PRO A 14 -22.25 22.21 21.88
C PRO A 14 -21.64 21.45 20.71
N VAL A 15 -22.45 20.57 20.10
CA VAL A 15 -22.10 19.88 18.84
C VAL A 15 -21.81 20.95 17.80
N VAL A 16 -20.53 21.28 17.63
CA VAL A 16 -20.08 22.22 16.62
C VAL A 16 -20.35 21.57 15.27
N SER A 17 -21.39 22.03 14.58
CA SER A 17 -21.62 21.69 13.17
C SER A 17 -20.36 22.05 12.38
N ARG A 18 -19.64 21.05 11.84
CA ARG A 18 -18.37 21.28 11.14
C ARG A 18 -18.64 21.42 9.63
N LEU A 19 -18.36 22.62 9.12
CA LEU A 19 -18.06 22.83 7.70
C LEU A 19 -16.96 21.84 7.29
N ARG A 20 -17.20 20.99 6.27
CA ARG A 20 -16.10 20.41 5.49
C ARG A 20 -15.46 21.56 4.72
N PRO A 21 -14.29 22.09 5.15
CA PRO A 21 -13.76 23.28 4.52
C PRO A 21 -13.43 22.91 3.09
N LYS A 22 -13.94 23.68 2.12
CA LYS A 22 -13.56 23.49 0.71
C LYS A 22 -12.07 23.79 0.49
N GLN A 23 -11.46 24.51 1.44
CA GLN A 23 -10.04 24.80 1.50
C GLN A 23 -9.54 24.38 2.88
N VAL A 24 -8.87 23.23 2.95
CA VAL A 24 -8.04 22.87 4.11
C VAL A 24 -6.61 23.05 3.68
N VAL A 25 -5.89 23.90 4.40
CA VAL A 25 -4.45 24.05 4.24
C VAL A 25 -3.78 22.91 4.99
N VAL A 26 -3.31 21.91 4.24
CA VAL A 26 -2.54 20.78 4.78
C VAL A 26 -1.07 20.97 4.42
N ARG A 27 -0.17 20.76 5.38
CA ARG A 27 1.27 20.78 5.16
C ARG A 27 1.74 19.37 4.81
N LEU A 28 2.16 19.17 3.56
CA LEU A 28 2.46 17.84 3.04
C LEU A 28 3.58 17.12 3.81
N ALA A 29 4.70 17.78 4.15
CA ALA A 29 5.73 17.12 4.95
C ALA A 29 5.27 16.74 6.36
N ALA A 30 4.38 17.51 6.99
CA ALA A 30 3.93 17.19 8.34
C ALA A 30 3.14 15.88 8.34
N GLU A 31 2.20 15.75 7.41
CA GLU A 31 1.41 14.52 7.25
C GLU A 31 2.28 13.34 6.78
N ARG A 32 3.28 13.59 5.93
CA ARG A 32 4.23 12.54 5.53
C ARG A 32 5.07 12.06 6.70
N ASN A 33 5.59 12.98 7.51
CA ASN A 33 6.38 12.62 8.68
C ASN A 33 5.53 11.87 9.72
N ARG A 34 4.24 12.21 9.84
CA ARG A 34 3.29 11.47 10.67
C ARG A 34 3.10 10.04 10.16
N PHE A 35 2.84 9.87 8.86
CA PHE A 35 2.72 8.54 8.26
C PHE A 35 4.00 7.72 8.42
N LEU A 36 5.17 8.29 8.12
CA LEU A 36 6.46 7.59 8.28
C LEU A 36 6.75 7.28 9.75
N GLY A 37 6.41 8.19 10.66
CA GLY A 37 6.48 7.98 12.10
C GLY A 37 5.63 6.79 12.51
N ALA A 38 4.33 6.83 12.21
CA ALA A 38 3.40 5.74 12.49
C ALA A 38 3.82 4.41 11.84
N LEU A 39 4.41 4.42 10.64
CA LEU A 39 4.83 3.18 9.97
C LEU A 39 6.13 2.60 10.56
N LEU A 40 7.18 3.41 10.65
CA LEU A 40 8.56 2.94 10.88
C LEU A 40 9.01 3.01 12.34
N HIS A 41 8.47 3.95 13.13
CA HIS A 41 9.07 4.36 14.40
C HIS A 41 8.08 4.50 15.56
N GLY A 42 6.78 4.49 15.31
CA GLY A 42 5.75 4.64 16.32
C GLY A 42 5.47 3.36 17.07
N ASP A 43 4.89 3.48 18.25
CA ASP A 43 4.32 2.36 19.02
C ASP A 43 2.80 2.24 18.79
N CYS A 44 2.25 3.04 17.87
CA CYS A 44 0.82 3.04 17.59
C CYS A 44 0.36 1.69 17.02
N PRO A 45 -0.87 1.25 17.33
CA PRO A 45 -1.48 0.10 16.67
C PRO A 45 -1.64 0.34 15.17
N ILE A 46 -1.44 -0.73 14.41
CA ILE A 46 -1.60 -0.82 12.97
C ILE A 46 -2.74 -1.80 12.68
N PHE A 47 -3.83 -1.26 12.15
CA PHE A 47 -5.01 -2.01 11.78
C PHE A 47 -4.96 -2.35 10.29
N LEU A 48 -5.23 -3.62 9.95
CA LEU A 48 -5.32 -4.06 8.56
C LEU A 48 -6.77 -4.32 8.16
N ASP A 49 -7.12 -3.89 6.95
CA ASP A 49 -8.34 -4.27 6.28
C ASP A 49 -8.21 -5.63 5.56
N THR A 50 -9.33 -6.30 5.30
CA THR A 50 -9.39 -7.58 4.59
C THR A 50 -8.73 -7.50 3.22
N ASN A 51 -8.93 -6.40 2.50
CA ASN A 51 -8.35 -6.22 1.16
C ASN A 51 -6.80 -6.20 1.16
N VAL A 52 -6.18 -5.85 2.29
CA VAL A 52 -4.72 -5.84 2.47
C VAL A 52 -4.19 -7.26 2.59
N LEU A 53 -4.86 -8.11 3.38
CA LEU A 53 -4.52 -9.53 3.51
C LEU A 53 -4.69 -10.26 2.17
N LEU A 54 -5.81 -10.02 1.49
CA LEU A 54 -6.11 -10.63 0.20
C LEU A 54 -5.15 -10.18 -0.91
N TRP A 55 -4.65 -8.93 -0.85
CA TRP A 55 -3.65 -8.44 -1.80
C TRP A 55 -2.37 -9.29 -1.80
N GLY A 56 -1.95 -9.80 -0.63
CA GLY A 56 -0.74 -10.63 -0.53
C GLY A 56 -0.79 -11.93 -1.34
N PHE A 57 -1.97 -12.47 -1.64
CA PHE A 57 -2.13 -13.66 -2.52
C PHE A 57 -1.75 -13.39 -3.99
N GLY A 58 -1.68 -12.11 -4.37
CA GLY A 58 -1.19 -11.67 -5.67
C GLY A 58 0.33 -11.68 -5.81
N LEU A 59 1.08 -11.76 -4.70
CA LEU A 59 2.53 -11.66 -4.73
C LEU A 59 3.20 -12.93 -5.27
N ASN A 60 4.42 -12.76 -5.81
CA ASN A 60 5.33 -13.87 -6.03
C ASN A 60 5.97 -14.30 -4.70
N GLU A 61 6.64 -15.45 -4.70
CA GLU A 61 7.23 -16.05 -3.49
C GLU A 61 8.20 -15.10 -2.77
N GLN A 62 9.15 -14.48 -3.49
CA GLN A 62 10.15 -13.57 -2.91
C GLN A 62 9.51 -12.32 -2.28
N ALA A 63 8.57 -11.69 -2.98
CA ALA A 63 7.86 -10.51 -2.46
C ALA A 63 6.95 -10.87 -1.28
N SER A 64 6.31 -12.04 -1.34
CA SER A 64 5.47 -12.55 -0.27
C SER A 64 6.25 -12.84 1.01
N GLU A 65 7.44 -13.43 0.92
CA GLU A 65 8.31 -13.65 2.09
C GLU A 65 8.70 -12.34 2.76
N VAL A 66 8.99 -11.29 1.97
CA VAL A 66 9.26 -9.94 2.48
C VAL A 66 8.03 -9.36 3.19
N TRP A 67 6.85 -9.48 2.57
CA TRP A 67 5.58 -9.03 3.13
C TRP A 67 5.25 -9.73 4.46
N GLN A 68 5.36 -11.05 4.51
CA GLN A 68 5.16 -11.86 5.71
C GLN A 68 6.11 -11.47 6.83
N ARG A 69 7.40 -11.27 6.52
CA ARG A 69 8.39 -10.82 7.51
C ARG A 69 8.05 -9.45 8.09
N TRP A 70 7.55 -8.52 7.27
CA TRP A 70 7.13 -7.22 7.77
C TRP A 70 5.94 -7.34 8.71
N LEU A 71 4.88 -8.06 8.31
CA LEU A 71 3.72 -8.31 9.16
C LEU A 71 4.12 -8.92 10.51
N TRP A 72 5.01 -9.91 10.50
CA TRP A 72 5.49 -10.55 11.72
C TRP A 72 6.34 -9.62 12.61
N ARG A 73 7.08 -8.68 12.01
CA ARG A 73 7.87 -7.67 12.76
C ARG A 73 7.01 -6.64 13.47
N LEU A 74 5.76 -6.43 13.04
CA LEU A 74 4.84 -5.51 13.71
C LEU A 74 4.47 -5.96 15.12
N ARG A 75 4.47 -7.28 15.40
CA ARG A 75 4.20 -7.85 16.73
C ARG A 75 2.92 -7.27 17.34
N GLU A 76 2.96 -6.81 18.58
CA GLU A 76 1.80 -6.26 19.29
C GLU A 76 1.22 -4.99 18.66
N ARG A 77 1.95 -4.34 17.74
CA ARG A 77 1.40 -3.23 16.98
C ARG A 77 0.40 -3.71 15.95
N LEU A 78 0.51 -4.93 15.43
CA LEU A 78 -0.45 -5.46 14.47
C LEU A 78 -1.75 -5.85 15.18
N VAL A 79 -2.84 -5.21 14.77
CA VAL A 79 -4.18 -5.49 15.27
C VAL A 79 -5.08 -5.84 14.10
N ILE A 80 -5.75 -6.99 14.16
CA ILE A 80 -6.69 -7.40 13.12
C ILE A 80 -8.11 -7.36 13.69
N PRO A 81 -9.00 -6.50 13.16
CA PRO A 81 -10.40 -6.48 13.59
C PRO A 81 -11.07 -7.86 13.45
N ALA A 82 -11.96 -8.22 14.38
CA ALA A 82 -12.68 -9.50 14.29
C ALA A 82 -13.53 -9.59 13.02
N TRP A 83 -14.05 -8.44 12.55
CA TRP A 83 -14.78 -8.38 11.28
C TRP A 83 -13.90 -8.70 10.06
N VAL A 84 -12.61 -8.33 10.10
CA VAL A 84 -11.66 -8.66 9.03
C VAL A 84 -11.44 -10.17 8.97
N VAL A 85 -11.38 -10.86 10.11
CA VAL A 85 -11.35 -12.33 10.16
C VAL A 85 -12.62 -12.93 9.54
N HIS A 86 -13.78 -12.36 9.87
CA HIS A 86 -15.06 -12.81 9.31
C HIS A 86 -15.07 -12.69 7.78
N GLU A 87 -14.69 -11.54 7.24
CA GLU A 87 -14.63 -11.32 5.79
C GLU A 87 -13.57 -12.19 5.12
N TYR A 88 -12.39 -12.32 5.73
CA TYR A 88 -11.34 -13.19 5.24
C TYR A 88 -11.84 -14.62 5.05
N ASN A 89 -12.52 -15.21 6.04
CA ASN A 89 -13.08 -16.56 5.96
C ASN A 89 -14.12 -16.73 4.84
N GLN A 90 -14.80 -15.66 4.42
CA GLN A 90 -15.76 -15.71 3.30
C GLN A 90 -15.07 -15.60 1.93
N LEU A 91 -13.84 -15.09 1.89
CA LEU A 91 -13.15 -14.69 0.66
C LEU A 91 -11.92 -15.57 0.34
N SER A 92 -11.19 -16.04 1.34
CA SER A 92 -9.90 -16.74 1.20
C SER A 92 -9.98 -18.00 0.33
N ASP A 93 -11.09 -18.73 0.42
CA ASP A 93 -11.28 -20.00 -0.30
C ASP A 93 -11.71 -19.82 -1.76
N LYS A 94 -12.00 -18.58 -2.18
CA LYS A 94 -12.42 -18.32 -3.55
C LYS A 94 -11.26 -18.57 -4.50
N ALA A 95 -11.53 -19.29 -5.58
CA ALA A 95 -10.53 -19.60 -6.61
C ALA A 95 -9.89 -18.35 -7.25
N GLU A 96 -10.57 -17.20 -7.20
CA GLU A 96 -10.04 -15.91 -7.67
C GLU A 96 -8.96 -15.36 -6.75
N ILE A 97 -9.00 -15.68 -5.44
CA ILE A 97 -7.97 -15.31 -4.46
C ILE A 97 -6.83 -16.33 -4.51
N LEU A 98 -7.15 -17.62 -4.51
CA LEU A 98 -6.14 -18.69 -4.55
C LEU A 98 -5.48 -18.88 -5.92
N SER A 99 -6.01 -18.27 -6.98
CA SER A 99 -5.42 -18.37 -8.32
C SER A 99 -5.73 -17.11 -9.15
N PRO A 100 -5.26 -15.93 -8.71
CA PRO A 100 -5.66 -14.63 -9.28
C PRO A 100 -5.31 -14.50 -10.75
N TYR A 101 -4.23 -15.16 -11.18
CA TYR A 101 -3.72 -15.07 -12.55
C TYR A 101 -4.18 -16.23 -13.45
N LYS A 102 -5.02 -17.16 -12.98
CA LYS A 102 -5.42 -18.36 -13.74
C LYS A 102 -6.08 -18.03 -15.09
N THR A 103 -6.79 -16.91 -15.15
CA THR A 103 -7.51 -16.48 -16.37
C THR A 103 -6.76 -15.45 -17.21
N LEU A 104 -5.60 -14.96 -16.74
CA LEU A 104 -4.85 -13.87 -17.36
C LEU A 104 -4.47 -14.19 -18.82
N SER A 105 -3.87 -15.37 -19.05
CA SER A 105 -3.47 -15.80 -20.40
C SER A 105 -4.63 -15.84 -21.39
N ARG A 106 -5.82 -16.28 -20.95
CA ARG A 106 -7.03 -16.33 -21.80
C ARG A 106 -7.55 -14.93 -22.11
N LYS A 107 -7.62 -14.06 -21.10
CA LYS A 107 -8.08 -12.67 -21.28
C LYS A 107 -7.16 -11.90 -22.24
N LEU A 108 -5.84 -12.03 -22.06
CA LEU A 108 -4.85 -11.40 -22.93
C LEU A 108 -4.89 -11.93 -24.35
N GLN A 109 -5.08 -13.24 -24.55
CA GLN A 109 -5.18 -13.82 -25.88
C GLN A 109 -6.31 -13.18 -26.70
N VAL A 110 -7.49 -12.97 -26.10
CA VAL A 110 -8.62 -12.33 -26.76
C VAL A 110 -8.27 -10.91 -27.23
N VAL A 111 -7.69 -10.09 -26.35
CA VAL A 111 -7.30 -8.71 -26.67
C VAL A 111 -6.22 -8.65 -27.75
N LEU A 112 -5.23 -9.55 -27.69
CA LEU A 112 -4.13 -9.60 -28.66
C LEU A 112 -4.61 -10.09 -30.04
N ASP A 113 -5.57 -11.01 -30.08
CA ASP A 113 -6.17 -11.45 -31.35
C ASP A 113 -7.04 -10.36 -31.97
N GLU A 114 -7.76 -9.58 -31.16
CA GLU A 114 -8.47 -8.39 -31.61
C GLU A 114 -7.52 -7.31 -32.16
N LEU A 115 -6.39 -7.08 -31.49
CA LEU A 115 -5.34 -6.16 -31.96
C LEU A 115 -4.76 -6.62 -33.29
N LYS A 116 -4.44 -7.92 -33.45
CA LYS A 116 -3.96 -8.49 -34.71
C LYS A 116 -4.98 -8.29 -35.83
N ALA A 117 -6.24 -8.63 -35.58
CA ALA A 117 -7.29 -8.51 -36.58
C ALA A 117 -7.54 -7.06 -36.98
N SER A 118 -7.52 -6.14 -36.02
CA SER A 118 -7.70 -4.70 -36.26
C SER A 118 -6.50 -4.11 -37.02
N SER A 119 -5.28 -4.49 -36.65
CA SER A 119 -4.06 -4.08 -37.35
C SER A 119 -4.04 -4.56 -38.81
N ALA A 120 -4.40 -5.82 -39.05
CA ALA A 120 -4.47 -6.39 -40.40
C ALA A 120 -5.49 -5.66 -41.30
N ARG A 121 -6.60 -5.18 -40.73
CA ARG A 121 -7.64 -4.43 -41.45
C ARG A 121 -7.30 -2.95 -41.64
N ALA A 122 -6.78 -2.30 -40.60
CA ALA A 122 -6.66 -0.84 -40.55
C ALA A 122 -5.31 -0.31 -41.04
N LEU A 123 -4.24 -1.11 -40.97
CA LEU A 123 -2.89 -0.65 -41.30
C LEU A 123 -2.49 -1.09 -42.70
N ASP A 124 -1.93 -0.15 -43.45
CA ASP A 124 -1.32 -0.34 -44.75
C ASP A 124 0.22 -0.28 -44.66
N GLY A 125 0.89 -0.32 -45.81
CA GLY A 125 2.36 -0.26 -45.86
C GLY A 125 2.93 1.06 -45.34
N ALA A 126 2.25 2.20 -45.54
CA ALA A 126 2.72 3.49 -45.07
C ALA A 126 2.61 3.59 -43.53
N ALA A 127 1.51 3.09 -42.97
CA ALA A 127 1.32 2.98 -41.53
C ALA A 127 2.31 2.00 -40.88
N ALA A 128 2.74 0.94 -41.59
CA ALA A 128 3.78 0.05 -41.08
C ALA A 128 5.14 0.75 -40.96
N VAL A 129 5.49 1.63 -41.91
CA VAL A 129 6.74 2.41 -41.87
C VAL A 129 6.75 3.43 -40.73
N SER A 130 5.61 4.07 -40.44
CA SER A 130 5.52 5.05 -39.36
C SER A 130 5.75 4.46 -37.96
N VAL A 131 5.54 3.16 -37.78
CA VAL A 131 5.82 2.42 -36.54
C VAL A 131 7.17 1.66 -36.58
N GLY A 132 8.06 2.02 -37.52
CA GLY A 132 9.42 1.46 -37.58
C GLY A 132 9.49 0.05 -38.18
N CYS A 133 8.50 -0.38 -38.97
CA CYS A 133 8.54 -1.63 -39.72
C CYS A 133 8.87 -1.39 -41.19
N THR A 134 9.52 -2.34 -41.85
CA THR A 134 9.93 -2.19 -43.26
C THR A 134 8.79 -2.42 -44.25
N SER A 135 7.74 -3.11 -43.80
CA SER A 135 6.58 -3.46 -44.61
C SER A 135 5.41 -3.90 -43.72
N LYS A 136 4.21 -4.04 -44.31
CA LYS A 136 3.07 -4.65 -43.63
C LYS A 136 3.35 -6.09 -43.16
N ILE A 137 4.09 -6.87 -43.97
CA ILE A 137 4.48 -8.25 -43.60
C ILE A 137 5.43 -8.24 -42.39
N ASP A 138 6.39 -7.31 -42.36
CA ASP A 138 7.31 -7.15 -41.22
C ASP A 138 6.56 -6.75 -39.94
N LEU A 139 5.58 -5.85 -40.06
CA LEU A 139 4.70 -5.46 -38.95
C LEU A 139 3.90 -6.66 -38.41
N GLU A 140 3.24 -7.42 -39.28
CA GLU A 140 2.45 -8.59 -38.90
C GLU A 140 3.32 -9.66 -38.22
N ARG A 141 4.54 -9.88 -38.73
CA ARG A 141 5.54 -10.79 -38.13
C ARG A 141 5.95 -10.32 -36.73
N LYS A 142 6.38 -9.07 -36.58
CA LYS A 142 6.78 -8.49 -35.27
C LYS A 142 5.63 -8.51 -34.27
N LEU A 143 4.42 -8.21 -34.71
CA LEU A 143 3.22 -8.27 -33.86
C LEU A 143 2.93 -9.71 -33.42
N ALA A 144 3.09 -10.70 -34.30
CA ALA A 144 2.93 -12.10 -33.95
C ALA A 144 3.99 -12.58 -32.94
N GLU A 145 5.25 -12.21 -33.13
CA GLU A 145 6.36 -12.50 -32.22
C GLU A 145 6.11 -11.88 -30.84
N ALA A 146 5.78 -10.59 -30.77
CA ALA A 146 5.45 -9.89 -29.53
C ALA A 146 4.23 -10.53 -28.83
N THR A 147 3.17 -10.84 -29.57
CA THR A 147 1.98 -11.51 -29.01
C THR A 147 2.34 -12.86 -28.41
N ASN A 148 3.12 -13.67 -29.12
CA ASN A 148 3.51 -14.99 -28.62
C ASN A 148 4.36 -14.88 -27.35
N PHE A 149 5.29 -13.92 -27.31
CA PHE A 149 6.07 -13.64 -26.11
C PHE A 149 5.17 -13.24 -24.93
N ILE A 150 4.28 -12.26 -25.11
CA ILE A 150 3.34 -11.80 -24.07
C ILE A 150 2.47 -12.95 -23.56
N VAL A 151 1.92 -13.77 -24.45
CA VAL A 151 1.09 -14.92 -24.08
C VAL A 151 1.90 -15.97 -23.31
N ASN A 152 3.16 -16.20 -23.68
CA ASN A 152 4.04 -17.12 -22.95
C ASN A 152 4.34 -16.61 -21.54
N VAL A 153 4.63 -15.31 -21.38
CA VAL A 153 4.77 -14.68 -20.06
C VAL A 153 3.50 -14.88 -19.24
N ALA A 154 2.32 -14.59 -19.81
CA ALA A 154 1.05 -14.76 -19.12
C ALA A 154 0.78 -16.22 -18.71
N LYS A 155 1.13 -17.19 -19.55
CA LYS A 155 1.04 -18.63 -19.22
C LYS A 155 1.97 -19.00 -18.07
N SER A 156 3.19 -18.48 -18.06
CA SER A 156 4.13 -18.69 -16.96
C SER A 156 3.57 -18.10 -15.67
N VAL A 157 3.08 -16.85 -15.67
CA VAL A 157 2.44 -16.22 -14.51
C VAL A 157 1.25 -17.06 -14.00
N SER A 158 0.39 -17.55 -14.89
CA SER A 158 -0.75 -18.42 -14.51
C SER A 158 -0.34 -19.77 -13.91
N ARG A 159 0.89 -20.25 -14.17
CA ARG A 159 1.40 -21.57 -13.74
C ARG A 159 2.41 -21.51 -12.61
N ASN A 160 2.94 -20.32 -12.31
CA ASN A 160 4.02 -20.11 -11.36
C ASN A 160 3.55 -20.18 -9.89
N ASP A 161 2.65 -21.11 -9.58
CA ASP A 161 2.20 -21.38 -8.22
C ASP A 161 2.74 -22.74 -7.78
N SER A 162 3.92 -22.71 -7.16
CA SER A 162 4.65 -23.88 -6.64
C SER A 162 4.06 -24.44 -5.34
N GLY A 163 2.80 -24.11 -5.00
CA GLY A 163 2.19 -24.40 -3.69
C GLY A 163 2.31 -23.24 -2.70
N HIS A 164 3.04 -22.17 -3.07
CA HIS A 164 3.23 -20.96 -2.26
C HIS A 164 1.92 -20.40 -1.69
N ARG A 165 0.82 -20.40 -2.45
CA ARG A 165 -0.47 -19.88 -1.97
C ARG A 165 -1.08 -20.68 -0.83
N MET A 166 -0.82 -21.99 -0.77
CA MET A 166 -1.24 -22.83 0.36
C MET A 166 -0.42 -22.55 1.62
N GLU A 167 0.84 -22.15 1.47
CA GLU A 167 1.69 -21.72 2.58
C GLU A 167 1.25 -20.35 3.10
N LEU A 168 0.89 -19.44 2.19
CA LEU A 168 0.29 -18.15 2.53
C LEU A 168 -1.02 -18.27 3.31
N LEU A 169 -1.90 -19.21 2.92
CA LEU A 169 -3.10 -19.50 3.70
C LEU A 169 -2.77 -19.83 5.16
N LYS A 170 -1.84 -20.77 5.37
CA LYS A 170 -1.40 -21.17 6.72
C LYS A 170 -0.75 -20.02 7.48
N PHE A 171 0.06 -19.20 6.80
CA PHE A 171 0.65 -18.02 7.39
C PHE A 171 -0.44 -17.07 7.90
N TYR A 172 -1.42 -16.74 7.07
CA TYR A 172 -2.51 -15.84 7.47
C TYR A 172 -3.41 -16.45 8.54
N GLU A 173 -3.69 -17.76 8.50
CA GLU A 173 -4.41 -18.44 9.58
C GLU A 173 -3.69 -18.25 10.93
N ASN A 174 -2.37 -18.44 10.98
CA ASN A 174 -1.59 -18.22 12.19
C ASN A 174 -1.58 -16.74 12.61
N LEU A 175 -1.39 -15.82 11.66
CA LEU A 175 -1.40 -14.38 11.90
C LEU A 175 -2.74 -13.92 12.49
N LEU A 176 -3.85 -14.42 11.95
CA LEU A 176 -5.21 -14.12 12.41
C LEU A 176 -5.45 -14.69 13.81
N VAL A 177 -4.99 -15.91 14.09
CA VAL A 177 -5.12 -16.50 15.44
C VAL A 177 -4.34 -15.68 16.48
N GLU A 178 -3.19 -15.12 16.11
CA GLU A 178 -2.33 -14.36 17.03
C GLU A 178 -2.78 -12.91 17.24
N HIS A 179 -3.24 -12.22 16.18
CA HIS A 179 -3.46 -10.77 16.20
C HIS A 179 -4.93 -10.34 16.09
N ALA A 180 -5.88 -11.26 15.92
CA ALA A 180 -7.28 -10.89 15.84
C ALA A 180 -7.85 -10.45 17.19
N LEU A 181 -8.69 -9.42 17.15
CA LEU A 181 -9.55 -9.07 18.27
C LEU A 181 -10.55 -10.19 18.53
N SER A 182 -10.84 -10.44 19.81
CA SER A 182 -11.76 -11.50 20.24
C SER A 182 -13.22 -11.05 20.32
N SER A 183 -13.60 -10.00 19.59
CA SER A 183 -14.94 -9.42 19.60
C SER A 183 -15.99 -10.42 19.08
N ASP A 184 -17.19 -10.42 19.65
CA ASP A 184 -18.32 -11.20 19.12
C ASP A 184 -18.86 -10.54 17.84
N VAL A 185 -18.53 -11.12 16.69
CA VAL A 185 -18.93 -10.67 15.36
C VAL A 185 -20.46 -10.55 15.21
N HIS A 186 -21.23 -11.43 15.85
CA HIS A 186 -22.69 -11.35 15.79
C HIS A 186 -23.22 -10.16 16.58
N GLU A 187 -22.63 -9.88 17.75
CA GLU A 187 -23.01 -8.72 18.54
C GLU A 187 -22.59 -7.42 17.88
N LEU A 188 -21.35 -7.35 17.36
CA LEU A 188 -20.87 -6.23 16.57
C LEU A 188 -21.82 -5.90 15.42
N TYR A 189 -22.23 -6.90 14.65
CA TYR A 189 -23.17 -6.72 13.55
C TYR A 189 -24.53 -6.19 14.03
N ARG A 190 -25.08 -6.74 15.13
CA ARG A 190 -26.36 -6.28 15.68
C ARG A 190 -26.29 -4.82 16.11
N GLN A 191 -25.25 -4.43 16.86
CA GLN A 191 -25.07 -3.07 17.34
C GLN A 191 -24.85 -2.09 16.19
N ALA A 192 -23.94 -2.44 15.27
CA ALA A 192 -23.65 -1.61 14.12
C ALA A 192 -24.89 -1.37 13.25
N ARG A 193 -25.72 -2.40 13.04
CA ARG A 193 -26.92 -2.28 12.20
C ARG A 193 -27.96 -1.29 12.75
N VAL A 194 -28.07 -1.13 14.06
CA VAL A 194 -28.99 -0.15 14.67
C VAL A 194 -28.55 1.29 14.34
N GLU A 195 -27.25 1.55 14.37
CA GLU A 195 -26.69 2.88 14.09
C GLU A 195 -26.54 3.13 12.57
N PHE A 196 -26.28 2.07 11.80
CA PHE A 196 -25.96 2.14 10.38
C PHE A 196 -27.05 2.82 9.54
N ASP A 197 -28.33 2.52 9.80
CA ASP A 197 -29.44 3.12 9.04
C ASP A 197 -29.47 4.65 9.22
N ALA A 198 -29.22 5.13 10.44
CA ALA A 198 -29.15 6.55 10.73
C ALA A 198 -27.91 7.21 10.11
N ARG A 199 -26.74 6.56 10.21
CA ARG A 199 -25.49 7.05 9.60
C ARG A 199 -25.60 7.12 8.08
N SER A 200 -26.12 6.07 7.46
CA SER A 200 -26.34 5.98 6.01
C SER A 200 -27.29 7.07 5.52
N ALA A 201 -28.44 7.25 6.19
CA ALA A 201 -29.39 8.31 5.85
C ALA A 201 -28.77 9.72 5.97
N ALA A 202 -27.89 9.92 6.95
CA ALA A 202 -27.16 11.16 7.17
C ALA A 202 -25.85 11.27 6.35
N ARG A 203 -25.49 10.24 5.56
CA ARG A 203 -24.23 10.12 4.81
C ARG A 203 -22.99 10.32 5.68
N LEU A 204 -23.03 9.77 6.89
CA LEU A 204 -21.89 9.74 7.81
C LEU A 204 -20.96 8.60 7.45
N SER A 205 -19.66 8.87 7.46
CA SER A 205 -18.63 7.89 7.14
C SER A 205 -18.17 7.13 8.39
N PRO A 206 -17.66 5.88 8.27
CA PRO A 206 -17.77 5.03 7.08
C PRO A 206 -19.19 4.44 6.96
N GLY A 207 -19.61 4.11 5.74
CA GLY A 207 -20.87 3.39 5.49
C GLY A 207 -21.93 4.16 4.71
N GLY A 208 -21.72 5.46 4.47
CA GLY A 208 -22.59 6.26 3.60
C GLY A 208 -22.58 5.77 2.15
N GLU A 209 -21.41 5.39 1.64
CA GLU A 209 -21.23 4.91 0.26
C GLU A 209 -21.71 3.46 0.05
N ASP A 210 -21.79 2.66 1.12
CA ASP A 210 -22.07 1.22 1.04
C ASP A 210 -23.55 0.86 1.29
N ALA A 211 -24.42 1.86 1.48
CA ALA A 211 -25.85 1.71 1.75
C ALA A 211 -26.62 0.85 0.74
N HIS A 212 -26.14 0.81 -0.50
CA HIS A 212 -26.79 0.10 -1.61
C HIS A 212 -26.34 -1.36 -1.76
N LYS A 213 -25.34 -1.80 -0.98
CA LYS A 213 -24.83 -3.18 -1.05
C LYS A 213 -25.81 -4.14 -0.38
N PRO A 214 -26.21 -5.24 -1.05
CA PRO A 214 -27.18 -6.20 -0.51
C PRO A 214 -26.61 -7.06 0.63
N GLN A 215 -25.28 -7.15 0.75
CA GLN A 215 -24.57 -7.87 1.80
C GLN A 215 -23.39 -7.03 2.26
N ASN A 216 -23.02 -7.18 3.54
CA ASN A 216 -21.88 -6.48 4.15
C ASN A 216 -21.93 -4.94 4.03
N SER A 217 -23.12 -4.34 4.05
CA SER A 217 -23.27 -2.89 3.95
C SER A 217 -22.65 -2.14 5.13
N CYS A 218 -22.56 -2.77 6.31
CA CYS A 218 -22.01 -2.17 7.52
C CYS A 218 -20.58 -2.62 7.85
N GLY A 219 -19.89 -3.35 6.98
CA GLY A 219 -18.57 -3.93 7.29
C GLY A 219 -17.52 -2.89 7.67
N ASP A 220 -17.33 -1.89 6.81
CA ASP A 220 -16.44 -0.74 7.05
C ASP A 220 -16.74 -0.05 8.39
N PHE A 221 -18.02 0.08 8.74
CA PHE A 221 -18.44 0.69 10.00
C PHE A 221 -18.11 -0.20 11.22
N ILE A 222 -18.24 -1.52 11.11
CA ILE A 222 -17.87 -2.44 12.18
C ILE A 222 -16.36 -2.39 12.43
N ILE A 223 -15.56 -2.45 11.36
CA ILE A 223 -14.09 -2.31 11.44
C ILE A 223 -13.71 -1.01 12.15
N TRP A 224 -14.36 0.10 11.79
CA TRP A 224 -14.16 1.39 12.44
C TRP A 224 -14.47 1.37 13.94
N LYS A 225 -15.60 0.77 14.34
CA LYS A 225 -15.98 0.67 15.76
C LYS A 225 -14.99 -0.17 16.57
N GLU A 226 -14.51 -1.28 16.01
CA GLU A 226 -13.49 -2.11 16.65
C GLU A 226 -12.17 -1.34 16.83
N LEU A 227 -11.75 -0.60 15.80
CA LEU A 227 -10.55 0.25 15.88
C LEU A 227 -10.66 1.28 17.01
N LEU A 228 -11.77 2.02 17.05
CA LEU A 228 -12.01 3.03 18.09
C LEU A 228 -12.01 2.43 19.48
N GLN A 229 -12.71 1.31 19.65
CA GLN A 229 -12.83 0.61 20.93
C GLN A 229 -11.45 0.15 21.41
N HIS A 230 -10.69 -0.52 20.54
CA HIS A 230 -9.35 -1.01 20.88
C HIS A 230 -8.42 0.14 21.27
N CYS A 231 -8.37 1.22 20.47
CA CYS A 231 -7.53 2.37 20.76
C CYS A 231 -7.90 3.05 22.08
N ALA A 232 -9.19 3.16 22.38
CA ALA A 232 -9.67 3.72 23.66
C ALA A 232 -9.30 2.84 24.86
N GLU A 233 -9.37 1.51 24.71
CA GLU A 233 -9.02 0.54 25.76
C GLU A 233 -7.54 0.57 26.13
N ILE A 234 -6.66 0.65 25.12
CA ILE A 234 -5.21 0.67 25.34
C ILE A 234 -4.65 2.09 25.56
N GLY A 235 -5.50 3.12 25.46
CA GLY A 235 -5.10 4.53 25.57
C GLY A 235 -4.19 5.00 24.43
N ALA A 236 -4.34 4.43 23.24
CA ALA A 236 -3.55 4.82 22.07
C ALA A 236 -3.99 6.19 21.54
N GLY A 237 -3.06 7.14 21.58
CA GLY A 237 -3.25 8.49 21.05
C GLY A 237 -3.16 8.59 19.53
N GLU A 238 -2.62 7.57 18.87
CA GLU A 238 -2.47 7.50 17.42
C GLU A 238 -2.79 6.07 16.94
N ALA A 239 -3.25 5.93 15.70
CA ALA A 239 -3.41 4.63 15.04
C ALA A 239 -3.09 4.75 13.54
N LEU A 240 -2.59 3.67 12.95
CA LEU A 240 -2.42 3.54 11.50
C LEU A 240 -3.44 2.52 10.97
N PHE A 241 -4.35 2.96 10.10
CA PHE A 241 -5.26 2.07 9.39
C PHE A 241 -4.78 1.87 7.95
N ILE A 242 -4.56 0.61 7.56
CA ILE A 242 -4.09 0.24 6.23
C ILE A 242 -5.24 -0.40 5.46
N SER A 243 -5.64 0.24 4.36
CA SER A 243 -6.64 -0.27 3.43
C SER A 243 -6.39 0.24 2.02
N ASN A 244 -6.67 -0.58 1.01
CA ASN A 244 -6.70 -0.14 -0.38
C ASN A 244 -8.04 0.52 -0.78
N ASP A 245 -9.01 0.62 0.13
CA ASP A 245 -10.28 1.30 -0.10
C ASP A 245 -10.15 2.81 0.09
N VAL A 246 -9.90 3.51 -1.03
CA VAL A 246 -9.66 4.97 -1.05
C VAL A 246 -10.91 5.80 -1.34
N LYS A 247 -12.10 5.27 -1.00
CA LYS A 247 -13.38 5.98 -1.10
C LYS A 247 -13.40 7.24 -0.24
N GLU A 248 -14.34 8.14 -0.54
CA GLU A 248 -14.56 9.38 0.22
C GLU A 248 -14.97 9.13 1.68
N ASP A 249 -15.49 7.93 1.97
CA ASP A 249 -15.79 7.51 3.33
C ASP A 249 -14.54 7.42 4.21
N TRP A 250 -13.43 6.95 3.66
CA TRP A 250 -12.17 6.82 4.40
C TRP A 250 -11.24 8.01 4.19
N CYS A 251 -11.18 8.53 2.97
CA CYS A 251 -10.16 9.48 2.53
C CYS A 251 -10.73 10.85 2.17
N TYR A 252 -10.08 11.90 2.64
CA TYR A 252 -10.36 13.28 2.27
C TYR A 252 -9.44 13.79 1.16
N LYS A 253 -10.04 14.52 0.23
CA LYS A 253 -9.36 15.13 -0.92
C LYS A 253 -9.55 16.65 -0.83
N PRO A 254 -8.61 17.39 -0.21
CA PRO A 254 -8.71 18.85 -0.13
C PRO A 254 -8.65 19.46 -1.54
N ALA A 255 -9.19 20.66 -1.73
CA ALA A 255 -9.04 21.34 -3.03
C ALA A 255 -7.59 21.81 -3.28
N ARG A 256 -6.87 22.18 -2.21
CA ARG A 256 -5.52 22.73 -2.26
C ARG A 256 -4.68 22.18 -1.11
N ILE A 257 -3.36 22.12 -1.32
CA ILE A 257 -2.37 21.72 -0.33
C ILE A 257 -1.20 22.70 -0.33
N ILE A 258 -0.51 22.81 0.80
CA ILE A 258 0.70 23.62 0.94
C ILE A 258 1.92 22.70 0.98
N LEU A 259 2.82 22.92 0.03
CA LEU A 259 4.13 22.29 -0.02
C LEU A 259 5.07 22.90 1.04
N ASP A 260 6.17 22.22 1.32
CA ASP A 260 7.11 22.62 2.37
C ASP A 260 7.75 23.99 2.13
N ASN A 261 7.88 24.38 0.85
CA ASN A 261 8.35 25.70 0.44
C ASN A 261 7.27 26.80 0.54
N GLY A 262 6.12 26.51 1.15
CA GLY A 262 4.99 27.43 1.31
C GLY A 262 4.14 27.60 0.04
N LYS A 263 4.49 26.95 -1.07
CA LYS A 263 3.71 27.03 -2.32
C LYS A 263 2.41 26.25 -2.17
N GLU A 264 1.32 26.92 -2.53
CA GLU A 264 0.01 26.29 -2.61
C GLU A 264 -0.23 25.68 -4.00
N ILE A 265 -0.65 24.42 -4.04
CA ILE A 265 -1.00 23.71 -5.28
C ILE A 265 -2.38 23.06 -5.16
N ALA A 266 -3.03 22.77 -6.29
CA ALA A 266 -4.26 21.99 -6.30
C ALA A 266 -3.98 20.52 -5.96
N TRP A 267 -4.96 19.83 -5.36
CA TRP A 267 -4.86 18.39 -5.16
C TRP A 267 -4.82 17.65 -6.51
N SER A 268 -3.90 16.69 -6.62
CA SER A 268 -3.64 15.90 -7.82
C SER A 268 -3.36 14.45 -7.43
N SER A 269 -3.38 13.54 -8.40
CA SER A 269 -3.01 12.14 -8.18
C SER A 269 -1.58 11.99 -7.67
N GLU A 270 -0.66 12.86 -8.06
CA GLU A 270 0.74 12.86 -7.58
C GLU A 270 0.82 13.26 -6.10
N ALA A 271 0.08 14.31 -5.70
CA ALA A 271 -0.04 14.67 -4.28
C ALA A 271 -0.69 13.54 -3.47
N ALA A 272 -1.69 12.89 -4.06
CA ALA A 272 -2.38 11.75 -3.49
C ALA A 272 -1.47 10.50 -3.42
N GLY A 273 -0.56 10.29 -4.36
CA GLY A 273 0.40 9.19 -4.33
C GLY A 273 1.32 9.29 -3.12
N ASN A 274 1.65 10.52 -2.72
CA ASN A 274 2.46 10.75 -1.52
C ASN A 274 1.68 10.47 -0.23
N LEU A 275 0.41 10.88 -0.13
CA LEU A 275 -0.37 10.79 1.12
C LEU A 275 -1.87 10.53 0.91
N ARG A 276 -2.48 9.85 1.89
CA ARG A 276 -3.92 9.70 2.03
C ARG A 276 -4.33 10.38 3.33
N LEU A 277 -5.15 11.41 3.21
CA LEU A 277 -5.66 12.10 4.39
C LEU A 277 -6.92 11.40 4.86
N PRO A 278 -7.04 11.06 6.15
CA PRO A 278 -8.28 10.50 6.69
C PRO A 278 -9.43 11.51 6.51
N ASN A 279 -10.65 10.99 6.40
CA ASN A 279 -11.85 11.82 6.42
C ASN A 279 -11.93 12.61 7.76
N PRO A 280 -12.06 13.95 7.75
CA PRO A 280 -12.13 14.76 8.96
C PRO A 280 -13.20 14.34 9.95
N ASP A 281 -14.30 13.75 9.49
CA ASP A 281 -15.35 13.23 10.36
C ASP A 281 -14.85 12.02 11.17
N LEU A 282 -14.03 11.15 10.56
CA LEU A 282 -13.38 10.02 11.23
C LEU A 282 -12.31 10.50 12.21
N VAL A 283 -11.49 11.49 11.83
CA VAL A 283 -10.51 12.09 12.76
C VAL A 283 -11.20 12.66 13.99
N ALA A 284 -12.30 13.39 13.80
CA ALA A 284 -13.07 13.95 14.90
C ALA A 284 -13.73 12.87 15.78
N GLU A 285 -14.24 11.80 15.17
CA GLU A 285 -14.80 10.67 15.88
C GLU A 285 -13.72 9.91 16.68
N PHE A 286 -12.53 9.71 16.10
CA PHE A 286 -11.37 9.14 16.77
C PHE A 286 -10.98 9.95 18.00
N GLN A 287 -10.72 11.24 17.84
CA GLN A 287 -10.35 12.15 18.93
C GLN A 287 -11.37 12.13 20.07
N ARG A 288 -12.67 12.08 19.74
CA ARG A 288 -13.74 12.04 20.76
C ARG A 288 -13.74 10.73 21.54
N HIS A 289 -13.54 9.59 20.88
CA HIS A 289 -13.63 8.28 21.51
C HIS A 289 -12.36 7.87 22.24
N THR A 290 -11.19 8.18 21.69
CA THR A 290 -9.90 7.72 22.23
C THR A 290 -9.22 8.77 23.11
N ARG A 291 -9.67 10.04 23.05
CA ARG A 291 -8.93 11.22 23.56
C ARG A 291 -7.54 11.36 22.95
N GLY A 292 -7.28 10.66 21.85
CA GLY A 292 -6.04 10.67 21.12
C GLY A 292 -5.90 11.88 20.21
N GLU A 293 -4.74 11.97 19.57
CA GLU A 293 -4.35 13.07 18.68
C GLU A 293 -4.89 12.85 17.27
N ASP A 294 -4.63 11.71 16.64
CA ASP A 294 -4.94 11.52 15.22
C ASP A 294 -5.02 10.05 14.77
N ILE A 295 -5.51 9.84 13.55
CA ILE A 295 -5.47 8.57 12.84
C ILE A 295 -4.80 8.76 11.48
N VAL A 296 -3.90 7.86 11.12
CA VAL A 296 -3.26 7.83 9.80
C VAL A 296 -3.95 6.78 8.93
N PHE A 297 -4.20 7.13 7.67
CA PHE A 297 -4.65 6.17 6.66
C PHE A 297 -3.53 5.93 5.64
N ALA A 298 -3.30 4.67 5.26
CA ALA A 298 -2.36 4.34 4.19
C ALA A 298 -2.87 3.20 3.30
N THR A 299 -2.53 3.26 2.01
CA THR A 299 -2.67 2.09 1.12
C THR A 299 -1.46 1.17 1.23
N VAL A 300 -1.59 -0.05 0.71
CA VAL A 300 -0.45 -0.97 0.62
C VAL A 300 0.67 -0.38 -0.23
N GLU A 301 0.32 0.30 -1.34
CA GLU A 301 1.29 0.99 -2.20
C GLU A 301 2.15 1.98 -1.40
N GLN A 302 1.54 2.83 -0.58
CA GLN A 302 2.28 3.81 0.24
C GLN A 302 3.15 3.16 1.30
N VAL A 303 2.67 2.06 1.91
CA VAL A 303 3.45 1.28 2.87
C VAL A 303 4.68 0.68 2.20
N VAL A 304 4.51 0.04 1.05
CA VAL A 304 5.62 -0.58 0.32
C VAL A 304 6.60 0.46 -0.20
N ASP A 305 6.12 1.60 -0.72
CA ASP A 305 6.95 2.72 -1.16
C ASP A 305 7.81 3.24 -0.01
N ALA A 306 7.22 3.46 1.16
CA ALA A 306 7.95 3.94 2.33
C ALA A 306 8.97 2.92 2.87
N LEU A 307 8.59 1.63 2.92
CA LEU A 307 9.49 0.56 3.39
C LEU A 307 10.66 0.34 2.43
N GLY A 308 10.43 0.41 1.12
CA GLY A 308 11.45 0.20 0.09
C GLY A 308 12.30 1.42 -0.22
N SER A 309 11.95 2.61 0.27
CA SER A 309 12.62 3.86 -0.08
C SER A 309 13.84 4.11 0.80
N THR A 310 14.99 4.33 0.17
CA THR A 310 16.23 4.75 0.82
C THR A 310 16.16 6.18 1.38
N ASP A 311 15.17 6.98 0.99
CA ASP A 311 14.95 8.31 1.57
C ASP A 311 14.30 8.26 2.96
N HIS A 312 13.67 7.14 3.32
CA HIS A 312 12.84 7.01 4.53
C HIS A 312 13.24 5.83 5.41
N ASN A 313 13.65 4.72 4.81
CA ASN A 313 13.99 3.49 5.50
C ASN A 313 15.38 2.99 5.13
N VAL A 314 16.37 3.90 5.10
CA VAL A 314 17.68 3.66 4.48
C VAL A 314 18.33 2.33 4.88
N ILE A 315 18.26 1.92 6.15
CA ILE A 315 18.91 0.69 6.64
C ILE A 315 18.23 -0.57 6.08
N ASP A 316 16.90 -0.63 6.15
CA ASP A 316 16.17 -1.84 5.77
C ASP A 316 15.65 -1.82 4.31
N ALA A 317 15.76 -0.69 3.60
CA ALA A 317 15.17 -0.48 2.27
C ALA A 317 15.53 -1.58 1.27
N ALA A 318 16.79 -2.04 1.26
CA ALA A 318 17.22 -3.11 0.37
C ALA A 318 16.48 -4.43 0.62
N THR A 319 16.09 -4.71 1.87
CA THR A 319 15.34 -5.93 2.24
C THR A 319 13.92 -5.94 1.66
N TYR A 320 13.42 -4.76 1.25
CA TYR A 320 12.09 -4.56 0.68
C TYR A 320 12.06 -4.48 -0.85
N THR A 321 13.23 -4.59 -1.52
CA THR A 321 13.37 -4.48 -2.98
C THR A 321 12.36 -5.33 -3.76
N PHE A 322 12.26 -6.63 -3.48
CA PHE A 322 11.37 -7.53 -4.21
C PHE A 322 9.89 -7.19 -4.00
N LEU A 323 9.54 -6.72 -2.81
CA LEU A 323 8.17 -6.26 -2.51
C LEU A 323 7.86 -4.97 -3.27
N ALA A 324 8.77 -4.00 -3.26
CA ALA A 324 8.65 -2.75 -4.01
C ALA A 324 8.51 -2.99 -5.53
N GLN A 325 9.29 -3.91 -6.08
CA GLN A 325 9.16 -4.32 -7.48
C GLN A 325 7.80 -4.97 -7.78
N ALA A 326 7.33 -5.86 -6.90
CA ALA A 326 6.03 -6.51 -7.07
C ALA A 326 4.85 -5.53 -6.95
N ALA A 327 4.96 -4.52 -6.09
CA ALA A 327 3.98 -3.45 -5.95
C ALA A 327 4.05 -2.39 -7.06
N GLN A 328 5.07 -2.43 -7.93
CA GLN A 328 5.37 -1.40 -8.93
C GLN A 328 5.57 -0.02 -8.31
N SER A 329 6.22 0.00 -7.14
CA SER A 329 6.55 1.18 -6.38
C SER A 329 7.36 2.21 -7.18
N SER A 330 7.15 3.48 -6.87
CA SER A 330 7.97 4.56 -7.42
C SER A 330 9.39 4.47 -6.85
N ARG A 331 10.42 4.35 -7.72
CA ARG A 331 11.82 4.23 -7.29
C ARG A 331 12.61 5.51 -7.59
N THR A 332 13.28 6.05 -6.58
CA THR A 332 14.24 7.15 -6.78
C THR A 332 15.48 6.64 -7.51
N PRO A 333 16.34 7.52 -8.07
CA PRO A 333 17.61 7.09 -8.64
C PRO A 333 18.48 6.28 -7.67
N THR A 334 18.49 6.64 -6.38
CA THR A 334 19.17 5.92 -5.31
C THR A 334 18.63 4.50 -5.16
N ASP A 335 17.30 4.38 -5.06
CA ASP A 335 16.60 3.11 -4.93
C ASP A 335 16.88 2.17 -6.11
N ARG A 336 16.91 2.71 -7.34
CA ARG A 336 17.19 1.94 -8.54
C ARG A 336 18.60 1.34 -8.55
N VAL A 337 19.59 2.03 -7.96
CA VAL A 337 20.94 1.49 -7.79
C VAL A 337 20.93 0.35 -6.77
N VAL A 338 20.23 0.52 -5.64
CA VAL A 338 20.06 -0.52 -4.62
C VAL A 338 19.38 -1.76 -5.22
N ASP A 339 18.29 -1.57 -5.96
CA ASP A 339 17.55 -2.64 -6.64
C ASP A 339 18.45 -3.41 -7.61
N TRP A 340 19.28 -2.70 -8.37
CA TRP A 340 20.21 -3.30 -9.31
C TRP A 340 21.25 -4.18 -8.59
N ILE A 341 21.86 -3.70 -7.50
CA ILE A 341 22.84 -4.51 -6.75
C ILE A 341 22.17 -5.73 -6.10
N GLN A 342 20.97 -5.56 -5.54
CA GLN A 342 20.18 -6.65 -4.94
C GLN A 342 19.64 -7.65 -5.96
N SER A 343 19.57 -7.30 -7.24
CA SER A 343 19.06 -8.20 -8.29
C SER A 343 19.94 -9.44 -8.50
N SER A 344 21.18 -9.44 -8.00
CA SER A 344 22.11 -10.55 -8.14
C SER A 344 23.01 -10.70 -6.91
N GLU A 345 22.98 -11.90 -6.31
CA GLU A 345 23.90 -12.27 -5.22
C GLU A 345 25.37 -12.11 -5.62
N ALA A 346 25.69 -12.37 -6.90
CA ALA A 346 27.04 -12.19 -7.44
C ALA A 346 27.44 -10.71 -7.45
N LEU A 347 26.57 -9.82 -7.92
CA LEU A 347 26.82 -8.37 -7.91
C LEU A 347 26.96 -7.83 -6.48
N TYR A 348 26.05 -8.23 -5.60
CA TYR A 348 26.11 -7.86 -4.19
C TYR A 348 27.44 -8.29 -3.54
N THR A 349 27.85 -9.55 -3.76
CA THR A 349 29.08 -10.11 -3.21
C THR A 349 30.34 -9.47 -3.80
N GLU A 350 30.34 -9.18 -5.11
CA GLU A 350 31.43 -8.46 -5.77
C GLU A 350 31.63 -7.07 -5.16
N GLY A 351 30.54 -6.31 -5.00
CA GLY A 351 30.59 -4.99 -4.34
C GLY A 351 31.12 -5.08 -2.91
N LEU A 352 30.55 -6.00 -2.11
CA LEU A 352 30.91 -6.18 -0.69
C LEU A 352 32.37 -6.61 -0.48
N ARG A 353 32.89 -7.52 -1.30
CA ARG A 353 34.29 -7.99 -1.18
C ARG A 353 35.30 -7.10 -1.90
N GLY A 354 34.82 -6.16 -2.71
CA GLY A 354 35.62 -5.24 -3.51
C GLY A 354 35.59 -3.84 -2.93
N VAL A 355 34.89 -2.95 -3.63
CA VAL A 355 34.87 -1.51 -3.35
C VAL A 355 34.19 -1.13 -2.04
N ALA A 356 33.29 -1.97 -1.54
CA ALA A 356 32.59 -1.78 -0.28
C ALA A 356 33.15 -2.66 0.84
N SER A 357 34.37 -3.19 0.73
CA SER A 357 34.99 -3.96 1.82
C SER A 357 35.63 -3.02 2.85
N TRP A 358 35.45 -3.31 4.15
CA TRP A 358 36.17 -2.64 5.25
C TRP A 358 36.54 -3.63 6.35
N ASP A 359 37.62 -3.33 7.09
CA ASP A 359 38.16 -4.22 8.12
C ASP A 359 37.68 -3.81 9.53
N ARG A 360 37.57 -2.50 9.80
CA ARG A 360 37.26 -2.01 11.15
C ARG A 360 36.02 -1.14 11.20
N SER A 361 35.84 -0.27 10.21
CA SER A 361 34.74 0.69 10.21
C SER A 361 34.23 0.95 8.79
N PRO A 362 32.92 1.08 8.58
CA PRO A 362 32.36 1.46 7.30
C PRO A 362 32.89 2.78 6.73
N SER A 363 33.43 3.66 7.58
CA SER A 363 34.09 4.91 7.17
C SER A 363 35.38 4.70 6.36
N GLU A 364 35.91 3.47 6.32
CA GLU A 364 37.07 3.10 5.49
C GLU A 364 36.71 2.95 4.01
N VAL A 365 35.41 2.84 3.68
CA VAL A 365 34.95 2.70 2.29
C VAL A 365 35.12 4.00 1.53
N ASP A 366 35.92 3.92 0.48
CA ASP A 366 36.14 5.00 -0.49
C ASP A 366 34.89 5.17 -1.36
N GLN A 367 34.05 6.13 -0.98
CA GLN A 367 32.77 6.40 -1.64
C GLN A 367 32.93 6.79 -3.11
N GLU A 368 34.05 7.43 -3.49
CA GLU A 368 34.32 7.80 -4.88
C GLU A 368 34.58 6.54 -5.71
N LYS A 369 35.41 5.61 -5.21
CA LYS A 369 35.64 4.32 -5.89
C LYS A 369 34.39 3.45 -5.94
N PHE A 370 33.57 3.44 -4.88
CA PHE A 370 32.31 2.72 -4.87
C PHE A 370 31.35 3.26 -5.95
N GLN A 371 31.27 4.58 -6.07
CA GLN A 371 30.50 5.26 -7.11
C GLN A 371 31.04 4.94 -8.52
N GLU A 372 32.36 5.00 -8.73
CA GLU A 372 32.98 4.69 -10.02
C GLU A 372 32.69 3.24 -10.45
N TRP A 373 32.79 2.29 -9.53
CA TRP A 373 32.46 0.88 -9.78
C TRP A 373 31.00 0.70 -10.19
N CYS A 374 30.06 1.36 -9.50
CA CYS A 374 28.65 1.32 -9.90
C CYS A 374 28.43 1.90 -11.30
N ARG A 375 29.05 3.06 -11.61
CA ARG A 375 28.90 3.73 -12.92
C ARG A 375 29.46 2.91 -14.08
N ASP A 376 30.59 2.23 -13.89
CA ASP A 376 31.18 1.36 -14.91
C ASP A 376 30.25 0.19 -15.25
N ARG A 377 29.63 -0.41 -14.22
CA ARG A 377 28.72 -1.55 -14.37
C ARG A 377 27.31 -1.20 -14.85
N LEU A 378 26.86 0.02 -14.60
CA LEU A 378 25.53 0.55 -14.99
C LEU A 378 25.63 1.54 -16.17
N ASN A 379 26.69 1.47 -16.97
CA ASN A 379 26.98 2.41 -18.06
C ASN A 379 25.85 2.54 -19.11
N ASP A 380 25.08 1.48 -19.34
CA ASP A 380 23.94 1.44 -20.28
C ASP A 380 22.57 1.72 -19.60
N SER A 381 22.57 2.12 -18.33
CA SER A 381 21.33 2.43 -17.60
C SER A 381 20.84 3.86 -17.84
N ASP A 382 19.53 4.08 -17.74
CA ASP A 382 18.87 5.39 -17.75
C ASP A 382 18.87 6.09 -16.38
N ILE A 383 19.70 5.62 -15.43
CA ILE A 383 19.74 6.17 -14.08
C ILE A 383 20.47 7.51 -14.08
N PRO A 384 19.84 8.61 -13.61
CA PRO A 384 20.51 9.90 -13.47
C PRO A 384 21.45 9.89 -12.26
N PHE A 385 22.71 9.48 -12.46
CA PHE A 385 23.70 9.32 -11.39
C PHE A 385 24.04 10.60 -10.62
N ASP A 386 23.76 11.78 -11.17
CA ASP A 386 23.88 13.07 -10.50
C ASP A 386 22.86 13.24 -9.35
N LYS A 387 21.80 12.44 -9.35
CA LYS A 387 20.73 12.45 -8.34
C LYS A 387 20.80 11.29 -7.36
N VAL A 388 21.82 10.44 -7.46
CA VAL A 388 22.00 9.28 -6.58
C VAL A 388 22.68 9.74 -5.28
N ASN A 389 22.08 9.39 -4.14
CA ASN A 389 22.73 9.53 -2.84
C ASN A 389 23.55 8.27 -2.54
N TRP A 390 24.84 8.29 -2.90
CA TRP A 390 25.74 7.15 -2.75
C TRP A 390 25.96 6.70 -1.29
N GLY A 391 25.89 7.63 -0.34
CA GLY A 391 25.92 7.30 1.08
C GLY A 391 24.74 6.41 1.46
N ASN A 392 23.53 6.76 1.00
CA ASN A 392 22.34 5.94 1.24
C ASN A 392 22.41 4.59 0.52
N VAL A 393 22.97 4.52 -0.70
CA VAL A 393 23.19 3.23 -1.39
C VAL A 393 24.06 2.31 -0.55
N PHE A 394 25.19 2.83 -0.05
CA PHE A 394 26.12 2.06 0.76
C PHE A 394 25.50 1.61 2.09
N VAL A 395 24.82 2.54 2.80
CA VAL A 395 24.10 2.23 4.05
C VAL A 395 23.07 1.13 3.80
N ALA A 396 22.20 1.28 2.81
CA ALA A 396 21.12 0.33 2.55
C ALA A 396 21.57 -1.08 2.20
N LEU A 397 22.75 -1.22 1.60
CA LEU A 397 23.25 -2.51 1.15
C LEU A 397 24.14 -3.19 2.17
N TYR A 398 24.94 -2.45 2.92
CA TYR A 398 26.07 -3.02 3.64
C TYR A 398 26.10 -2.68 5.13
N LEU A 399 25.21 -1.81 5.63
CA LEU A 399 25.06 -1.50 7.06
C LEU A 399 23.71 -1.94 7.57
#